data_AF-A0A6I2XJQ8-F1
#
_entry.id   AF-A0A6I2XJQ8-F1
#
_cell.length_a   1.000
_cell.length_b   1.000
_cell.length_c   1.000
_cell.angle_alpha   90.00
_cell.angle_beta   90.00
_cell.angle_gamma   90.00
#
_symmetry.space_group_name_H-M   'P 1'
#
loop_
_entity.id
_entity.type
_entity.pdbx_description
1 polymer ?
#
loop_
_entity_poly.entity_id
_entity_poly.type
_entity_poly.pdbx_seq_one_letter_code
_entity_poly.pdbx_strand_id
1 'polypeptide(L)' 'MSVATATYKVGDTYTTQKSKVTGVIKEITPQANGNVRVALDVNGSTRYTTWTAK' A
#
# COMPACT_ATOMS: atom_id res chain seq x y z
N MET A 1 -2.81 14.62 -12.60
CA MET A 1 -2.37 13.23 -12.44
C MET A 1 -3.43 12.51 -11.63
N SER A 2 -4.35 11.78 -12.28
CA SER A 2 -5.37 10.99 -11.61
C SER A 2 -4.68 9.82 -10.92
N VAL A 3 -4.63 9.84 -9.58
CA VAL A 3 -4.31 8.63 -8.82
C VAL A 3 -5.50 7.71 -9.05
N ALA A 4 -5.31 6.67 -9.87
CA ALA A 4 -6.31 5.63 -10.00
C ALA A 4 -6.63 5.12 -8.59
N THR A 5 -7.84 5.39 -8.11
CA THR A 5 -8.38 4.87 -6.84
C THR A 5 -8.68 3.40 -7.00
N ALA A 6 -7.64 2.61 -7.28
CA ALA A 6 -7.71 1.17 -7.27
C ALA A 6 -7.96 0.74 -5.82
N THR A 7 -9.09 0.09 -5.58
CA THR A 7 -9.41 -0.53 -4.30
C THR A 7 -8.56 -1.79 -4.17
N TYR A 8 -7.40 -1.67 -3.53
CA TYR A 8 -6.52 -2.80 -3.29
C TYR A 8 -7.06 -3.65 -2.14
N LYS A 9 -7.01 -4.98 -2.30
CA LYS A 9 -7.27 -5.94 -1.21
C LYS A 9 -5.98 -6.64 -0.81
N VAL A 10 -6.02 -7.29 0.35
CA VAL A 10 -4.95 -8.21 0.77
C VAL A 10 -4.76 -9.29 -0.31
N GLY A 11 -3.51 -9.52 -0.70
CA GLY A 11 -3.11 -10.41 -1.79
C GLY A 11 -2.86 -9.73 -3.12
N ASP A 12 -3.28 -8.47 -3.32
CA ASP A 12 -2.98 -7.75 -4.56
C ASP A 12 -1.54 -7.22 -4.57
N THR A 13 -0.98 -7.11 -5.78
CA THR A 13 0.27 -6.40 -6.00
C THR A 13 0.04 -4.88 -5.98
N TYR A 14 0.79 -4.19 -5.12
CA TYR A 14 0.78 -2.75 -4.99
C TYR A 14 2.16 -2.18 -5.32
N THR A 15 2.18 -1.13 -6.14
CA THR A 15 3.40 -0.38 -6.42
C THR A 15 3.36 0.94 -5.66
N THR A 16 4.30 1.10 -4.73
CA THR A 16 4.43 2.33 -3.94
C THR A 16 4.68 3.54 -4.84
N GLN A 17 3.94 4.63 -4.61
CA GLN A 17 3.97 5.80 -5.48
C GLN A 17 5.32 6.55 -5.43
N LYS A 18 5.93 6.68 -4.24
CA LYS A 18 7.17 7.45 -4.06
C LYS A 18 8.41 6.69 -4.50
N SER A 19 8.57 5.46 -4.03
CA SER A 19 9.78 4.66 -4.25
C SER A 19 9.67 3.72 -5.45
N LYS A 20 8.50 3.63 -6.09
CA LYS A 20 8.23 2.74 -7.24
C LYS A 20 8.58 1.27 -6.95
N VAL A 21 8.47 0.86 -5.69
CA VAL A 21 8.69 -0.52 -5.26
C VAL A 21 7.38 -1.27 -5.35
N THR A 22 7.38 -2.39 -6.06
CA THR A 22 6.26 -3.32 -6.17
C THR A 22 6.37 -4.39 -5.08
N GLY A 23 5.25 -4.70 -4.42
CA GLY A 23 5.15 -5.80 -3.48
C GLY A 23 3.72 -6.29 -3.34
N VAL A 24 3.53 -7.41 -2.65
CA VAL A 24 2.21 -7.99 -2.40
C VAL A 24 1.66 -7.47 -1.09
N ILE A 25 0.43 -6.96 -1.09
CA ILE A 25 -0.20 -6.48 0.14
C ILE A 25 -0.52 -7.67 1.04
N LYS A 26 0.06 -7.68 2.23
CA LYS A 26 -0.25 -8.65 3.30
C LYS A 26 -1.33 -8.14 4.24
N GLU A 27 -1.33 -6.85 4.54
CA GLU A 27 -2.28 -6.27 5.48
C GLU A 27 -2.59 -4.82 5.10
N ILE A 28 -3.83 -4.41 5.35
CA ILE A 28 -4.30 -3.05 5.19
C ILE A 28 -4.92 -2.63 6.52
N THR A 29 -4.21 -1.80 7.26
CA THR A 29 -4.63 -1.29 8.56
C THR A 29 -5.04 0.18 8.41
N PRO A 30 -6.33 0.52 8.39
CA PRO A 30 -6.76 1.90 8.44
C PRO A 30 -6.42 2.52 9.79
N GLN A 31 -5.92 3.76 9.79
CA GLN A 31 -5.62 4.53 10.99
C GLN A 31 -6.69 5.60 11.21
N ALA A 32 -6.99 5.90 12.48
CA ALA A 32 -8.01 6.88 12.87
C ALA A 32 -7.75 8.31 12.38
N ASN A 33 -6.52 8.62 11.94
CA ASN A 33 -6.13 9.91 11.36
C ASN A 33 -6.45 10.03 9.85
N GLY A 34 -7.18 9.06 9.28
CA GLY A 34 -7.54 9.04 7.85
C GLY A 34 -6.45 8.49 6.92
N ASN A 35 -5.29 8.11 7.47
CA ASN A 35 -4.27 7.41 6.70
C ASN A 35 -4.52 5.89 6.73
N VAL A 36 -4.01 5.19 5.72
CA VAL A 36 -4.05 3.74 5.64
C VAL A 36 -2.63 3.22 5.65
N ARG A 37 -2.32 2.31 6.57
CA ARG A 37 -1.03 1.65 6.63
C ARG A 37 -1.13 0.33 5.90
N VAL A 38 -0.29 0.12 4.90
CA VAL A 38 -0.29 -1.08 4.06
C VAL A 38 1.01 -1.83 4.27
N ALA A 39 0.92 -3.07 4.72
CA ALA A 39 2.06 -3.98 4.80
C ALA A 39 2.25 -4.67 3.46
N LEU A 40 3.40 -4.46 2.83
CA LEU A 40 3.80 -5.10 1.58
C LEU A 40 4.89 -6.13 1.82
N ASP A 41 4.75 -7.30 1.23
CA ASP A 41 5.86 -8.21 1.02
C ASP A 41 6.59 -7.86 -0.27
N VAL A 42 7.87 -7.50 -0.16
CA VAL A 42 8.73 -7.20 -1.29
C VAL A 42 9.85 -8.23 -1.28
N ASN A 43 9.76 -9.24 -2.13
CA ASN A 43 10.75 -10.32 -2.25
C ASN A 43 11.12 -10.95 -0.89
N GLY A 44 10.13 -11.21 -0.03
CA GLY A 44 10.34 -11.80 1.30
C GLY A 44 10.70 -10.81 2.41
N SER A 45 10.86 -9.52 2.09
CA SER A 45 11.00 -8.44 3.08
C SER A 45 9.67 -7.73 3.31
N THR A 46 9.18 -7.75 4.55
CA THR A 46 7.96 -7.02 4.92
C THR A 46 8.29 -5.54 5.06
N ARG A 47 7.63 -4.69 4.27
CA ARG A 47 7.73 -3.24 4.29
C ARG A 47 6.39 -2.62 4.60
N TYR A 48 6.38 -1.63 5.47
CA TYR A 48 5.19 -0.83 5.73
C TYR A 48 5.23 0.44 4.89
N THR A 49 4.14 0.72 4.19
CA THR A 49 3.93 1.99 3.51
C THR A 49 2.68 2.65 4.05
N THR A 50 2.68 3.97 4.16
CA THR A 50 1.49 4.73 4.52
C THR A 50 0.91 5.29 3.24
N TRP A 51 -0.31 4.86 2.93
CA TRP A 51 -1.12 5.41 1.86
C TRP A 51 -2.06 6.46 2.44
N THR A 52 -2.03 7.65 1.85
CA THR A 52 -2.96 8.74 2.17
C THR A 52 -3.78 9.00 0.92
N ALA A 53 -5.11 8.92 1.03
CA ALA A 53 -6.00 9.43 -0.01
C ALA A 53 -5.81 10.95 -0.06
N LYS A 54 -5.16 11.46 -1.10
CA LYS A 54 -5.05 12.90 -1.37
C LYS A 54 -5.67 13.21 -2.72
#